data_AF-F0J848-F1
#
_entry.id   AF-F0J848-F1
#
_cell.length_a   1.000
_cell.length_b   1.000
_cell.length_c   1.000
_cell.angle_alpha   90.00
_cell.angle_beta   90.00
_cell.angle_gamma   90.00
#
_symmetry.space_group_name_H-M   'P 1'
#
loop_
_entity.id
_entity.type
_entity.pdbx_description
1 polymer ?
#
loop_
_entity_poly.entity_id
_entity_poly.type
_entity_poly.pdbx_seq_one_letter_code
_entity_poly.pdbx_strand_id
1 'polypeptide(L)'
;MGELDQGKDPLLEQAVEHLKHAEADLARAREAETRTEHEIKEAAEEITRAERHNRPHELIVNRKPYTWPKDKIDGREIKALAGSPADWVVNQIVDGPGEDPEVANDQFVELALDAEPKGVKRFITRKPKTSPGVR
;
A
#
# COMPACT_ATOMS: atom_id res chain seq x y z
N MET A 1 -1.54 -58.41 56.50
CA MET A 1 -2.11 -57.35 55.64
C MET A 1 -1.21 -57.30 54.42
N GLY A 2 -1.67 -57.81 53.28
CA GLY A 2 -0.87 -57.81 52.06
C GLY A 2 -0.88 -56.43 51.43
N GLU A 3 0.30 -55.83 51.30
CA GLU A 3 0.53 -54.69 50.42
C GLU A 3 0.24 -55.14 48.99
N LEU A 4 -0.81 -54.57 48.41
CA LEU A 4 -1.07 -54.67 46.97
C LEU A 4 0.03 -53.87 46.29
N ASP A 5 1.03 -54.59 45.78
CA ASP A 5 2.03 -54.05 44.87
C ASP A 5 1.30 -53.45 43.67
N GLN A 6 1.17 -52.12 43.68
CA GLN A 6 0.64 -51.33 42.57
C GLN A 6 1.71 -51.22 41.48
N GLY A 7 2.16 -52.36 40.94
CA GLY A 7 2.96 -52.40 39.73
C GLY A 7 2.11 -51.87 38.58
N LYS A 8 2.41 -50.66 38.11
CA LYS A 8 1.73 -50.07 36.96
C LYS A 8 1.82 -51.01 35.77
N ASP A 9 0.70 -51.21 35.07
CA ASP A 9 0.64 -52.05 33.88
C ASP A 9 1.55 -51.45 32.78
N PRO A 10 2.61 -52.16 32.33
CA PRO A 10 3.56 -51.65 31.36
C PRO A 10 2.90 -51.28 30.01
N LEU A 11 1.78 -51.91 29.65
CA LEU A 11 1.01 -51.55 28.47
C LEU A 11 0.33 -50.19 28.62
N LEU A 12 -0.13 -49.88 29.84
CA LEU A 12 -0.73 -48.58 30.16
C LEU A 12 0.32 -47.47 30.12
N GLU A 13 1.52 -47.72 30.63
CA GLU A 13 2.63 -46.75 30.57
C GLU A 13 3.04 -46.46 29.12
N GLN A 14 3.17 -47.50 28.29
CA GLN A 14 3.48 -47.34 26.87
C GLN A 14 2.38 -46.54 26.14
N ALA A 15 1.11 -46.82 26.42
CA ALA A 15 -0.01 -46.10 25.82
C ALA A 15 -0.02 -44.61 26.23
N VAL A 16 0.28 -44.30 27.48
CA VAL A 16 0.40 -42.92 27.97
C VAL A 16 1.57 -42.18 27.30
N GLU A 17 2.72 -42.85 27.15
CA GLU A 17 3.85 -42.24 26.44
C GLU A 17 3.51 -41.98 24.97
N HIS A 18 2.86 -42.92 24.28
CA HIS A 18 2.40 -42.69 22.91
C HIS A 18 1.41 -41.51 22.81
N LEU A 19 0.48 -41.39 23.76
CA LEU A 19 -0.45 -40.27 23.82
C LEU A 19 0.29 -38.93 23.96
N LYS A 20 1.26 -38.83 24.88
CA LYS A 20 2.05 -37.60 25.05
C LYS A 20 2.81 -37.21 23.79
N HIS A 21 3.39 -38.18 23.08
CA HIS A 21 4.05 -37.93 21.81
C HIS A 21 3.05 -37.42 20.77
N ALA A 22 1.89 -38.06 20.64
CA ALA A 22 0.85 -37.63 19.71
C ALA A 22 0.31 -36.23 20.02
N GLU A 23 0.16 -35.87 21.30
CA GLU A 23 -0.24 -34.53 21.74
C GLU A 23 0.84 -33.49 21.40
N ALA A 24 2.12 -33.81 21.63
CA ALA A 24 3.22 -32.94 21.25
C ALA A 24 3.30 -32.76 19.73
N ASP A 25 3.05 -33.81 18.95
CA ASP A 25 3.01 -33.76 17.50
C ASP A 25 1.86 -32.88 17.01
N LEU A 26 0.67 -33.01 17.62
CA LEU A 26 -0.49 -32.18 17.33
C LEU A 26 -0.24 -30.71 17.68
N ALA A 27 0.43 -30.42 18.80
CA ALA A 27 0.79 -29.06 19.18
C ALA A 27 1.73 -28.43 18.15
N ARG A 28 2.79 -29.14 17.74
CA ARG A 28 3.71 -28.67 16.69
C ARG A 28 3.02 -28.45 15.35
N ALA A 29 2.05 -29.31 14.99
CA ALA A 29 1.27 -29.15 13.78
C ALA A 29 0.41 -27.87 13.80
N ARG A 30 -0.24 -27.57 14.93
CA ARG A 30 -1.03 -26.33 15.10
C ARG A 30 -0.17 -25.07 15.07
N GLU A 31 1.01 -25.12 15.67
CA GLU A 31 1.98 -24.02 15.60
C GLU A 31 2.45 -23.79 14.16
N ALA A 32 2.75 -24.87 13.43
CA ALA A 32 3.13 -24.79 12.02
C ALA A 32 2.00 -24.24 11.13
N GLU A 33 0.75 -24.64 11.38
CA GLU A 33 -0.43 -24.11 10.70
C GLU A 33 -0.58 -22.60 10.95
N THR A 34 -0.52 -22.17 12.21
CA THR A 34 -0.63 -20.76 12.60
C THR A 34 0.47 -19.92 11.93
N ARG A 35 1.69 -20.43 11.91
CA ARG A 35 2.81 -19.78 11.24
C ARG A 35 2.57 -19.66 9.74
N THR A 36 2.13 -20.75 9.11
CA THR A 36 1.87 -20.77 7.66
C THR A 36 0.72 -19.81 7.31
N GLU A 37 -0.33 -19.74 8.13
CA GLU A 37 -1.41 -18.78 7.95
C GLU A 37 -0.90 -17.34 7.99
N HIS A 38 -0.01 -17.02 8.94
CA HIS A 38 0.62 -15.70 9.02
C HIS A 38 1.45 -15.39 7.75
N GLU A 39 2.30 -16.32 7.32
CA GLU A 39 3.14 -16.16 6.13
C GLU A 39 2.28 -15.97 4.86
N ILE A 40 1.17 -16.72 4.71
CA ILE A 40 0.21 -16.55 3.61
C ILE A 40 -0.45 -15.18 3.67
N LYS A 41 -0.86 -14.73 4.85
CA LYS A 41 -1.49 -13.42 5.02
C LYS A 41 -0.54 -12.28 4.63
N GLU A 42 0.70 -12.32 5.10
CA GLU A 42 1.72 -11.34 4.74
C GLU A 42 1.99 -11.32 3.23
N ALA A 43 2.14 -12.50 2.60
CA ALA A 43 2.32 -12.61 1.16
C ALA A 43 1.11 -12.07 0.37
N ALA A 44 -0.12 -12.31 0.85
CA ALA A 44 -1.33 -11.78 0.22
C ALA A 44 -1.43 -10.25 0.30
N GLU A 45 -1.00 -9.66 1.43
CA GLU A 45 -0.90 -8.21 1.58
C GLU A 45 0.15 -7.61 0.64
N GLU A 46 1.30 -8.29 0.46
CA GLU A 46 2.34 -7.88 -0.47
C GLU A 46 1.86 -7.93 -1.93
N ILE A 47 1.20 -9.02 -2.35
CA ILE A 47 0.60 -9.14 -3.69
C ILE A 47 -0.42 -8.03 -3.93
N THR A 48 -1.32 -7.80 -2.96
CA THR A 48 -2.33 -6.73 -3.05
C THR A 48 -1.69 -5.36 -3.21
N ARG A 49 -0.60 -5.09 -2.47
CA ARG A 49 0.17 -3.85 -2.59
C ARG A 49 0.81 -3.72 -3.97
N ALA A 50 1.47 -4.78 -4.46
CA ALA A 50 2.11 -4.79 -5.77
C ALA A 50 1.09 -4.55 -6.90
N GLU A 51 -0.09 -5.17 -6.83
CA GLU A 51 -1.17 -4.93 -7.79
C GLU A 51 -1.64 -3.47 -7.81
N ARG A 52 -1.75 -2.83 -6.65
CA ARG A 52 -2.13 -1.40 -6.57
C ARG A 52 -1.09 -0.51 -7.25
N HIS A 53 0.19 -0.84 -7.14
CA HIS A 53 1.27 -0.10 -7.81
C HIS A 53 1.37 -0.37 -9.32
N ASN A 54 0.82 -1.49 -9.82
CA ASN A 54 0.87 -1.86 -11.23
C ASN A 54 -0.38 -1.44 -12.03
N ARG A 55 -1.40 -0.88 -11.38
CA ARG A 55 -2.58 -0.34 -12.07
C ARG A 55 -2.29 1.09 -12.54
N PRO A 56 -2.78 1.48 -13.73
CA PRO A 56 -2.63 2.85 -14.16
C PRO A 56 -3.41 3.79 -13.21
N HIS A 57 -2.82 4.95 -12.96
CA HIS A 57 -3.33 5.94 -12.02
C HIS A 57 -4.32 6.88 -12.69
N GLU A 58 -5.34 7.30 -11.95
CA GLU A 58 -6.27 8.33 -12.38
C GLU A 58 -5.78 9.71 -11.90
N LEU A 59 -5.88 10.71 -12.77
CA LEU A 59 -5.69 12.11 -12.42
C LEU A 59 -6.66 13.00 -13.20
N ILE A 60 -6.86 14.22 -12.71
CA ILE A 60 -7.71 15.21 -13.37
C ILE A 60 -6.86 16.42 -13.72
N VAL A 61 -6.84 16.82 -14.99
CA VAL A 61 -6.15 18.02 -15.46
C VAL A 61 -7.15 18.94 -16.14
N ASN A 62 -7.27 20.20 -15.69
CA ASN A 62 -8.25 21.16 -16.22
C ASN A 62 -9.69 20.59 -16.28
N ARG A 63 -10.11 19.91 -15.21
CA ARG A 63 -11.42 19.24 -15.06
C ARG A 63 -11.66 18.05 -16.02
N LYS A 64 -10.64 17.60 -16.75
CA LYS A 64 -10.72 16.42 -17.62
C LYS A 64 -10.01 15.24 -16.94
N PRO A 65 -10.64 14.05 -16.87
CA PRO A 65 -10.01 12.86 -16.31
C PRO A 65 -9.00 12.26 -17.32
N TYR A 66 -7.91 11.71 -16.79
CA TYR A 66 -6.87 11.00 -17.53
C TYR A 66 -6.44 9.74 -16.78
N THR A 67 -6.01 8.75 -17.57
CA THR A 67 -5.35 7.54 -17.09
C THR A 67 -3.85 7.64 -17.38
N TRP A 68 -3.02 7.40 -16.38
CA TRP A 68 -1.58 7.58 -16.43
C TRP A 68 -0.82 6.31 -16.03
N PRO A 69 0.15 5.84 -16.81
CA PRO A 69 0.76 4.53 -16.60
C PRO A 69 1.82 4.48 -15.48
N LYS A 70 2.31 5.64 -15.01
CA LYS A 70 3.36 5.72 -13.98
C LYS A 70 2.76 6.13 -12.63
N ASP A 71 3.48 5.81 -11.55
CA ASP A 71 3.16 6.22 -10.18
C ASP A 71 3.39 7.72 -9.91
N LYS A 72 4.19 8.36 -10.77
CA LYS A 72 4.54 9.78 -10.69
C LYS A 72 4.31 10.50 -12.02
N ILE A 73 4.06 11.79 -11.93
CA ILE A 73 3.97 12.70 -13.07
C ILE A 73 4.70 14.00 -12.77
N ASP A 74 5.40 14.57 -13.75
CA ASP A 74 6.05 15.88 -13.61
C ASP A 74 5.22 17.04 -14.16
N GLY A 75 5.62 18.28 -13.84
CA GLY A 75 4.92 19.49 -14.30
C GLY A 75 4.87 19.65 -15.83
N ARG A 76 5.87 19.12 -16.57
CA ARG A 76 5.86 19.17 -18.04
C ARG A 76 4.85 18.19 -18.62
N GLU A 77 4.80 16.98 -18.09
CA GLU A 77 3.85 15.95 -18.46
C GLU A 77 2.40 16.42 -18.19
N ILE A 78 2.16 17.09 -17.05
CA ILE A 78 0.86 17.70 -16.74
C ILE A 78 0.47 18.76 -17.78
N LYS A 79 1.41 19.63 -18.19
CA LYS A 79 1.14 20.63 -19.24
C LYS A 79 0.86 20.01 -20.60
N ALA A 80 1.61 18.96 -20.95
CA ALA A 80 1.37 18.21 -22.18
C ALA A 80 -0.05 17.60 -22.19
N LEU A 81 -0.48 16.98 -21.08
CA LEU A 81 -1.85 16.45 -20.94
C LEU A 81 -2.92 17.54 -21.06
N ALA A 82 -2.65 18.72 -20.48
CA ALA A 82 -3.54 19.86 -20.54
C ALA A 82 -3.68 20.48 -21.95
N GLY A 83 -2.74 20.20 -22.85
CA GLY A 83 -2.57 20.94 -24.10
C GLY A 83 -2.14 22.40 -23.89
N SER A 84 -1.45 22.65 -22.78
CA SER A 84 -1.08 24.01 -22.35
C SER A 84 0.32 24.39 -22.83
N PRO A 85 0.57 25.68 -23.15
CA PRO A 85 1.88 26.19 -23.49
C PRO A 85 2.94 25.91 -22.42
N ALA A 86 4.20 25.76 -22.83
CA ALA A 86 5.31 25.40 -21.93
C ALA A 86 5.62 26.46 -20.87
N ASP A 87 5.28 27.73 -21.11
CA ASP A 87 5.44 28.86 -20.20
C ASP A 87 4.30 28.98 -19.16
N TRP A 88 3.27 28.14 -19.26
CA TRP A 88 2.20 28.12 -18.28
C TRP A 88 2.65 27.51 -16.95
N VAL A 89 1.93 27.93 -15.90
CA VAL A 89 2.09 27.45 -14.54
C VAL A 89 1.14 26.28 -14.30
N VAL A 90 1.59 25.29 -13.53
CA VAL A 90 0.78 24.17 -13.03
C VAL A 90 0.56 24.36 -11.54
N ASN A 91 -0.68 24.27 -11.08
CA ASN A 91 -1.00 24.20 -9.65
C ASN A 91 -1.71 22.87 -9.35
N GLN A 92 -1.36 22.23 -8.24
CA GLN A 92 -2.06 21.07 -7.71
C GLN A 92 -3.21 21.55 -6.83
N ILE A 93 -4.43 21.14 -7.16
CA ILE A 93 -5.62 21.50 -6.39
C ILE A 93 -5.65 20.68 -5.11
N VAL A 94 -5.52 21.35 -3.96
CA VAL A 94 -5.51 20.73 -2.64
C VAL A 94 -6.64 21.30 -1.80
N ASP A 95 -7.36 20.44 -1.06
CA ASP A 95 -8.45 20.91 -0.20
C ASP A 95 -7.87 21.55 1.07
N GLY A 96 -8.26 22.78 1.38
CA GLY A 96 -7.83 23.48 2.59
C GLY A 96 -7.76 25.00 2.42
N PRO A 97 -7.50 25.74 3.52
CA PRO A 97 -7.22 27.16 3.43
C PRO A 97 -5.82 27.39 2.83
N GLY A 98 -5.72 28.27 1.83
CA GLY A 98 -4.45 28.63 1.20
C GLY A 98 -4.53 28.74 -0.32
N GLU A 99 -3.40 29.07 -0.95
CA GLU A 99 -3.26 28.97 -2.40
C GLU A 99 -2.83 27.55 -2.80
N ASP A 100 -3.33 27.07 -3.94
CA ASP A 100 -2.94 25.78 -4.51
C ASP A 100 -1.43 25.77 -4.83
N PRO A 101 -0.66 24.78 -4.31
CA PRO A 101 0.78 24.73 -4.52
C PRO A 101 1.13 24.61 -6.01
N GLU A 102 2.18 25.34 -6.42
CA GLU A 102 2.73 25.24 -7.77
C GLU A 102 3.57 23.97 -7.93
N VAL A 103 3.47 23.33 -9.10
CA VAL A 103 4.26 22.17 -9.49
C VAL A 103 5.26 22.60 -10.55
N ALA A 104 6.55 22.60 -10.22
CA ALA A 104 7.60 22.95 -11.16
C ALA A 104 7.73 21.91 -12.29
N ASN A 105 8.37 22.28 -13.41
CA ASN A 105 8.53 21.42 -14.58
C ASN A 105 9.15 20.06 -14.27
N ASP A 106 10.17 20.04 -13.42
CA ASP A 106 10.92 18.83 -13.04
C ASP A 106 10.46 18.27 -11.68
N GLN A 107 9.42 18.85 -11.07
CA GLN A 107 8.88 18.37 -9.81
C GLN A 107 7.92 17.22 -10.08
N PHE A 108 8.23 16.06 -9.49
CA PHE A 108 7.36 14.89 -9.53
C PHE A 108 6.28 14.96 -8.45
N VAL A 109 5.06 14.55 -8.82
CA VAL A 109 3.92 14.38 -7.93
C VAL A 109 3.51 12.91 -7.92
N GLU A 110 3.34 12.33 -6.73
CA GLU A 110 2.87 10.96 -6.54
C GLU A 110 1.36 10.87 -6.79
N LEU A 111 0.95 9.91 -7.63
CA LEU A 111 -0.44 9.71 -8.05
C LEU A 111 -1.15 8.60 -7.27
N ALA A 112 -0.47 7.95 -6.33
CA ALA A 112 -1.08 6.95 -5.47
C ALA A 112 -2.22 7.59 -4.64
N LEU A 113 -3.33 6.85 -4.46
CA LEU A 113 -4.51 7.34 -3.74
C LEU A 113 -4.23 7.60 -2.25
N ASP A 114 -3.25 6.91 -1.69
CA ASP A 114 -2.77 7.03 -0.31
C ASP A 114 -1.59 8.00 -0.15
N ALA A 115 -1.04 8.53 -1.24
CA ALA A 115 -0.04 9.59 -1.20
C ALA A 115 -0.68 10.96 -0.94
N GLU A 116 0.02 11.83 -0.20
CA GLU A 116 -0.50 13.13 0.20
C GLU A 116 -0.42 14.17 -0.94
N PRO A 117 -1.48 14.95 -1.20
CA PRO A 117 -2.81 14.90 -0.58
C PRO A 117 -3.63 13.67 -1.03
N LYS A 118 -4.28 12.96 -0.10
CA LYS A 118 -5.00 11.72 -0.39
C LYS A 118 -6.05 11.86 -1.49
N GLY A 119 -6.27 10.78 -2.23
CA GLY A 119 -7.24 10.68 -3.32
C GLY A 119 -6.66 10.98 -4.70
N VAL A 120 -7.57 11.11 -5.68
CA VAL A 120 -7.23 11.41 -7.08
C VAL A 120 -6.63 12.81 -7.17
N LYS A 121 -5.42 12.91 -7.73
CA LYS A 121 -4.73 14.18 -7.85
C LYS A 121 -5.37 15.04 -8.94
N ARG A 122 -5.56 16.32 -8.63
CA ARG A 122 -6.22 17.31 -9.49
C ARG A 122 -5.25 18.44 -9.79
N PHE A 123 -5.18 18.85 -11.05
CA PHE A 123 -4.28 19.89 -11.51
C PHE A 123 -5.00 20.91 -12.37
N ILE A 124 -4.54 22.15 -12.30
CA ILE A 124 -4.96 23.23 -13.19
C ILE A 124 -3.74 23.90 -13.80
N THR A 125 -3.85 24.27 -15.06
CA THR A 125 -2.82 25.06 -15.76
C THR A 125 -3.34 26.47 -16.00
N ARG A 126 -2.49 27.48 -15.80
CA ARG A 126 -2.85 28.89 -16.04
C ARG A 126 -1.71 29.66 -16.67
N LYS A 127 -2.05 30.77 -17.34
CA LYS A 127 -1.05 31.75 -17.76
C LYS A 127 -0.27 32.24 -16.53
N PRO A 128 1.05 32.45 -16.65
CA PRO A 128 1.83 33.07 -15.58
C PRO A 128 1.24 34.45 -15.28
N LYS A 129 1.17 34.81 -13.99
CA LYS A 129 0.81 36.17 -13.60
C LYS A 129 2.00 37.06 -14.00
N THR A 130 1.84 37.84 -15.07
CA THR A 130 2.78 38.93 -15.34
C THR A 130 2.54 40.01 -14.30
N SER A 131 3.47 40.26 -13.39
CA SER A 131 3.44 41.49 -12.60
C SER A 131 3.78 42.65 -13.53
N PRO A 132 2.87 43.59 -13.81
CA PRO A 132 3.23 44.79 -14.55
C PRO A 132 4.03 45.72 -13.64
N GLY A 133 5.34 45.85 -13.91
CA GLY A 133 6.15 46.98 -13.49
C GLY A 133 6.95 46.83 -12.18
N VAL A 134 8.25 46.58 -12.32
CA VAL A 134 9.25 47.33 -11.55
C VAL A 134 9.98 48.16 -12.59
N ARG A 135 9.74 49.47 -12.54
CA ARG A 135 10.44 50.47 -13.36
C ARG A 135 11.49 51.12 -12.49
#